data_AF-A0A158PIW3-F1
#
_entry.id   AF-A0A158PIW3-F1
#
_cell.length_a   1.000
_cell.length_b   1.000
_cell.length_c   1.000
_cell.angle_alpha   90.00
_cell.angle_beta   90.00
_cell.angle_gamma   90.00
#
_symmetry.space_group_name_H-M   'P 1'
#
loop_
_entity.id
_entity.type
_entity.pdbx_description
1 polymer ?
#
loop_
_entity_poly.entity_id
_entity_poly.type
_entity_poly.pdbx_seq_one_letter_code
_entity_poly.pdbx_strand_id
1 'polypeptide(L)'
;MPKTSIFKTRVGTELLMGRIIKLSNIGVDHVPCAQVRCRMNEFNIYLKKYFARSFEFWALDRESKANLGDTVLIRRIGIDERPTTSVAHAVDRIVFKYGNIVDPVTGKRVIKDEFADDIELRKHLVGEIMDAPLQQDALLFDERRAIQRLLLEKKQTDLSEQKSDWSIEMEAENLSNARFVKVHRYVEERAAQVANLLQVVDNANLVSGEVTKGPRTAAQRLPRHMRRYFLLVFRECISRAMAYNVRRFPKGIRNFAAPFLALAKHRKKPPSRFSRRRPRNLLLNYIRRQKKSVWLETHIWHAKRFHVVDRWGYRVPDRSFHRNFRPCYRDSTRHCTVRDKSYLSCLLISHEDQATIISMLSPLCMNATSPTFAFKSSLDGSDLCKLALWMHPSCREEALSVLKELLELVEEEHVENSDEVQDLRDQLVRIRLYGPLAVSIVGDALKTSHSEWQDSVSKLATGSFVDGSVFSLLVEDPRISRPTRKKIPCSECIGLPLICYCIPQVAFWNNDVRMKALSDRMTDSELNKLKGQSLGPISTTPAKVPFYPYRLK
;
A
#
# COMPACT_ATOMS: atom_id res chain seq x y z
N MET A 1 -41.03 -55.11 -9.09
CA MET A 1 -39.96 -54.11 -8.82
C MET A 1 -38.69 -54.59 -9.49
N PRO A 2 -37.93 -53.72 -10.17
CA PRO A 2 -36.63 -54.13 -10.71
C PRO A 2 -35.74 -54.57 -9.54
N LYS A 3 -35.13 -55.75 -9.68
CA LYS A 3 -34.27 -56.36 -8.66
C LYS A 3 -32.93 -55.61 -8.64
N THR A 4 -32.85 -54.49 -7.92
CA THR A 4 -31.55 -53.99 -7.48
C THR A 4 -31.17 -54.75 -6.21
N SER A 5 -29.91 -55.21 -6.13
CA SER A 5 -29.29 -55.52 -4.85
C SER A 5 -29.43 -54.29 -3.96
N ILE A 6 -29.73 -54.45 -2.66
CA ILE A 6 -29.72 -53.44 -1.56
C ILE A 6 -31.09 -53.39 -0.85
N PHE A 7 -31.04 -53.34 0.49
CA PHE A 7 -32.17 -53.25 1.43
C PHE A 7 -33.42 -52.55 0.87
N LYS A 8 -34.59 -53.18 1.05
CA LYS A 8 -35.91 -52.62 0.73
C LYS A 8 -35.97 -51.17 1.21
N THR A 9 -36.04 -50.22 0.29
CA THR A 9 -36.08 -48.79 0.61
C THR A 9 -37.25 -48.56 1.58
N ARG A 10 -36.99 -48.03 2.79
CA ARG A 10 -38.04 -47.73 3.78
C ARG A 10 -38.95 -46.57 3.37
N VAL A 11 -38.60 -45.87 2.29
CA VAL A 11 -39.41 -44.79 1.73
C VAL A 11 -40.64 -45.42 1.06
N GLY A 12 -41.82 -45.16 1.62
CA GLY A 12 -43.09 -45.63 1.07
C GLY A 12 -43.31 -45.11 -0.34
N THR A 13 -43.73 -45.99 -1.26
CA THR A 13 -44.09 -45.61 -2.64
C THR A 13 -45.56 -45.20 -2.74
N GLU A 14 -46.14 -44.68 -1.67
CA GLU A 14 -47.56 -44.37 -1.56
C GLU A 14 -47.92 -43.12 -2.36
N LEU A 15 -47.05 -42.12 -2.35
CA LEU A 15 -47.23 -40.87 -3.07
C LEU A 15 -45.90 -40.46 -3.69
N LEU A 16 -45.87 -40.32 -5.01
CA LEU A 16 -44.68 -39.97 -5.77
C LEU A 16 -44.98 -38.79 -6.70
N MET A 17 -43.99 -37.92 -6.90
CA MET A 17 -44.06 -36.85 -7.90
C MET A 17 -43.12 -37.18 -9.05
N GLY A 18 -43.57 -36.99 -10.28
CA GLY A 18 -42.75 -37.26 -11.44
C GLY A 18 -43.26 -36.59 -12.71
N ARG A 19 -42.53 -36.78 -13.81
CA ARG A 19 -42.92 -36.24 -15.12
C ARG A 19 -43.43 -37.35 -16.03
N ILE A 20 -44.49 -37.07 -16.78
CA ILE A 20 -45.01 -38.01 -17.77
C ILE A 20 -44.04 -38.11 -18.95
N ILE A 21 -43.56 -39.32 -19.22
CA ILE A 21 -42.70 -39.62 -20.37
C ILE A 21 -43.55 -40.07 -21.56
N LYS A 22 -44.51 -40.96 -21.30
CA LYS A 22 -45.28 -41.67 -22.32
C LYS A 22 -46.73 -41.82 -21.85
N LEU A 23 -47.66 -41.61 -22.77
CA LEU A 23 -49.07 -41.94 -22.61
C LEU A 23 -49.36 -43.16 -23.49
N SER A 24 -50.01 -44.17 -22.94
CA SER A 24 -50.40 -45.35 -23.70
C SER A 24 -51.62 -46.02 -23.09
N ASN A 25 -52.44 -46.62 -23.93
CA ASN A 25 -53.57 -47.42 -23.49
C ASN A 25 -53.10 -48.86 -23.27
N ILE A 26 -53.38 -49.42 -22.09
CA ILE A 26 -52.90 -50.75 -21.68
C ILE A 26 -54.10 -51.68 -21.47
N GLY A 27 -53.99 -52.92 -21.96
CA GLY A 27 -55.03 -53.95 -21.83
C GLY A 27 -56.00 -54.00 -23.01
N VAL A 28 -56.96 -54.94 -22.95
CA VAL A 28 -58.02 -55.12 -23.97
C VAL A 28 -59.04 -53.97 -23.89
N ASP A 29 -59.30 -53.46 -22.69
CA ASP A 29 -60.27 -52.38 -22.43
C ASP A 29 -59.71 -50.98 -22.75
N HIS A 30 -58.55 -50.90 -23.42
CA HIS A 30 -57.88 -49.66 -23.81
C HIS A 30 -57.80 -48.59 -22.70
N VAL A 31 -57.47 -49.01 -21.47
CA VAL A 31 -57.45 -48.13 -20.31
C VAL A 31 -56.30 -47.11 -20.41
N PRO A 32 -56.57 -45.79 -20.31
CA PRO A 32 -55.56 -44.74 -20.42
C PRO A 32 -54.56 -44.80 -19.25
N CYS A 33 -53.28 -44.98 -19.56
CA CYS A 33 -52.20 -45.06 -18.60
C CYS A 33 -51.05 -44.12 -18.96
N ALA A 34 -50.46 -43.50 -17.94
CA ALA A 34 -49.30 -42.64 -18.05
C ALA A 34 -48.06 -43.32 -17.45
N GLN A 35 -46.96 -43.34 -18.19
CA GLN A 35 -45.64 -43.71 -17.69
C GLN A 35 -44.98 -42.48 -17.07
N VAL A 36 -44.81 -42.49 -15.76
CA VAL A 36 -44.30 -41.36 -14.98
C VAL A 36 -42.89 -41.65 -14.49
N ARG A 37 -41.95 -40.75 -14.81
CA ARG A 37 -40.58 -40.76 -14.28
C ARG A 37 -40.52 -40.04 -12.94
N CYS A 38 -40.38 -40.80 -11.87
CA CYS A 38 -40.20 -40.27 -10.52
C CYS A 38 -38.72 -40.28 -10.13
N ARG A 39 -38.23 -39.19 -9.54
CA ARG A 39 -36.89 -39.16 -8.95
C ARG A 39 -36.98 -39.67 -7.51
N MET A 40 -36.21 -40.70 -7.19
CA MET A 40 -36.10 -41.27 -5.86
C MET A 40 -34.64 -41.38 -5.44
N ASN A 41 -34.40 -41.33 -4.14
CA ASN A 41 -33.06 -41.48 -3.59
C ASN A 41 -32.75 -42.96 -3.34
N GLU A 42 -31.77 -43.51 -4.05
CA GLU A 42 -31.26 -44.86 -3.83
C GLU A 42 -30.01 -44.80 -2.93
N PHE A 43 -29.99 -45.58 -1.85
CA PHE A 43 -28.85 -45.64 -0.95
C PHE A 43 -27.75 -46.53 -1.52
N ASN A 44 -26.55 -45.99 -1.68
CA ASN A 44 -25.37 -46.78 -2.05
C ASN A 44 -24.65 -47.26 -0.79
N ILE A 45 -24.57 -48.59 -0.61
CA ILE A 45 -23.96 -49.22 0.58
C ILE A 45 -22.47 -48.90 0.70
N TYR A 46 -21.72 -48.91 -0.41
CA TYR A 46 -20.26 -48.72 -0.39
C TYR A 46 -19.88 -47.27 -0.05
N LEU A 47 -20.63 -46.32 -0.59
CA LEU A 47 -20.39 -44.88 -0.37
C LEU A 47 -21.15 -44.33 0.84
N LYS A 48 -22.01 -45.15 1.47
CA LYS A 48 -22.93 -44.76 2.56
C LYS A 48 -23.66 -43.44 2.28
N LYS A 49 -24.09 -43.25 1.03
CA LYS A 49 -24.70 -42.00 0.53
C LYS A 49 -25.89 -42.28 -0.37
N TYR A 50 -26.91 -41.41 -0.30
CA TYR A 50 -28.05 -41.43 -1.20
C TYR A 50 -27.73 -40.76 -2.54
N PHE A 51 -28.15 -41.38 -3.64
CA PHE A 51 -28.06 -40.86 -4.99
C PHE A 51 -29.43 -40.75 -5.62
N ALA A 52 -29.73 -39.61 -6.24
CA ALA A 52 -30.96 -39.42 -6.98
C ALA A 52 -30.93 -40.29 -8.25
N ARG A 53 -31.82 -41.28 -8.33
CA ARG A 53 -32.06 -42.11 -9.50
C ARG A 53 -33.50 -41.97 -9.96
N SER A 54 -33.72 -42.11 -11.25
CA SER A 54 -35.05 -41.99 -11.84
C SER A 54 -35.65 -43.38 -12.02
N PHE A 55 -36.85 -43.59 -11.51
CA PHE A 55 -37.63 -44.81 -11.66
C PHE A 55 -38.89 -44.50 -12.45
N GLU A 56 -39.33 -45.46 -13.25
CA GLU A 56 -40.51 -45.30 -14.11
C GLU A 56 -41.65 -46.15 -13.53
N PHE A 57 -42.78 -45.50 -13.29
CA PHE A 57 -43.98 -46.10 -12.75
C PHE A 57 -45.12 -45.94 -13.75
N TRP A 58 -45.93 -46.99 -13.91
CA TRP A 58 -47.16 -46.92 -14.66
C TRP A 58 -48.29 -46.47 -13.73
N ALA A 59 -48.93 -45.36 -14.12
CA ALA A 59 -50.04 -44.77 -13.40
C ALA A 59 -51.31 -44.77 -14.27
N LEU A 60 -52.43 -45.18 -13.69
CA LEU A 60 -53.76 -45.08 -14.28
C LEU A 60 -54.18 -43.61 -14.34
N ASP A 61 -54.60 -43.13 -15.51
CA ASP A 61 -55.14 -41.78 -15.69
C ASP A 61 -56.65 -41.85 -15.94
N ARG A 62 -57.45 -41.84 -14.87
CA ARG A 62 -58.91 -42.01 -14.94
C ARG A 62 -59.59 -40.94 -15.79
N GLU A 63 -59.03 -39.74 -15.84
CA GLU A 63 -59.66 -38.56 -16.45
C GLU A 63 -59.05 -38.19 -17.81
N SER A 64 -57.95 -38.82 -18.23
CA SER A 64 -57.22 -38.52 -19.48
C SER A 64 -56.86 -37.03 -19.65
N LYS A 65 -56.67 -36.30 -18.53
CA LYS A 65 -56.37 -34.86 -18.54
C LYS A 65 -54.88 -34.56 -18.64
N ALA A 66 -54.02 -35.58 -18.53
CA ALA A 66 -52.58 -35.39 -18.42
C ALA A 66 -51.90 -35.39 -19.79
N ASN A 67 -51.01 -34.42 -20.02
CA ASN A 67 -50.23 -34.32 -21.26
C ASN A 67 -48.80 -34.82 -21.09
N LEU A 68 -48.13 -35.10 -22.22
CA LEU A 68 -46.72 -35.44 -22.23
C LEU A 68 -45.89 -34.31 -21.60
N GLY A 69 -45.01 -34.65 -20.66
CA GLY A 69 -44.14 -33.69 -19.98
C GLY A 69 -44.75 -32.99 -18.76
N ASP A 70 -46.04 -33.20 -18.47
CA ASP A 70 -46.66 -32.67 -17.26
C ASP A 70 -46.02 -33.26 -16.00
N THR A 71 -45.90 -32.45 -14.95
CA THR A 71 -45.46 -32.92 -13.64
C THR A 71 -46.69 -33.30 -12.83
N VAL A 72 -46.80 -34.59 -12.53
CA VAL A 72 -47.96 -35.19 -11.87
C VAL A 72 -47.59 -35.80 -10.53
N LEU A 73 -48.57 -35.79 -9.63
CA LEU A 73 -48.53 -36.52 -8.38
C LEU A 73 -49.27 -37.85 -8.59
N ILE A 74 -48.61 -38.97 -8.33
CA ILE A 74 -49.17 -40.31 -8.46
C ILE A 74 -49.31 -40.97 -7.09
N ARG A 75 -50.43 -41.64 -6.87
CA ARG A 75 -50.77 -42.33 -5.62
C ARG A 75 -50.88 -43.83 -5.85
N ARG A 76 -50.40 -44.64 -4.92
CA ARG A 76 -50.51 -46.10 -5.00
C ARG A 76 -51.95 -46.55 -4.80
N ILE A 77 -52.43 -47.43 -5.69
CA ILE A 77 -53.79 -47.97 -5.64
C ILE A 77 -53.80 -49.32 -4.89
N GLY A 78 -54.94 -49.66 -4.27
CA GLY A 78 -55.26 -51.00 -3.74
C GLY A 78 -55.15 -52.10 -4.81
N ILE A 79 -55.23 -53.37 -4.42
CA ILE A 79 -55.06 -54.50 -5.37
C ILE A 79 -56.26 -54.60 -6.32
N ASP A 80 -57.46 -54.31 -5.84
CA ASP A 80 -58.73 -54.54 -6.56
C ASP A 80 -58.98 -53.55 -7.70
N GLU A 81 -58.41 -52.34 -7.59
CA GLU A 81 -58.59 -51.26 -8.56
C GLU A 81 -57.46 -51.19 -9.62
N ARG A 82 -56.56 -52.18 -9.67
CA ARG A 82 -55.45 -52.20 -10.64
C ARG A 82 -55.85 -52.88 -11.95
N PRO A 83 -55.70 -52.23 -13.11
CA PRO A 83 -56.02 -52.84 -14.39
C PRO A 83 -55.01 -53.94 -14.79
N THR A 84 -53.77 -53.86 -14.31
CA THR A 84 -52.73 -54.87 -14.56
C THR A 84 -51.72 -54.85 -13.42
N THR A 85 -51.01 -55.96 -13.17
CA THR A 85 -49.97 -56.04 -12.13
C THR A 85 -48.85 -55.00 -12.28
N SER A 86 -48.60 -54.53 -13.51
CA SER A 86 -47.61 -53.49 -13.82
C SER A 86 -48.07 -52.08 -13.45
N VAL A 87 -49.37 -51.81 -13.47
CA VAL A 87 -49.98 -50.50 -13.18
C VAL A 87 -50.35 -50.45 -11.70
N ALA A 88 -49.43 -49.95 -10.88
CA ALA A 88 -49.58 -49.94 -9.42
C ALA A 88 -50.07 -48.60 -8.84
N HIS A 89 -50.09 -47.55 -9.66
CA HIS A 89 -50.37 -46.17 -9.24
C HIS A 89 -51.53 -45.57 -10.04
N ALA A 90 -52.16 -44.51 -9.53
CA ALA A 90 -53.11 -43.63 -10.22
C ALA A 90 -52.56 -42.20 -10.21
N VAL A 91 -52.90 -41.41 -11.22
CA VAL A 91 -52.66 -39.96 -11.21
C VAL A 91 -53.64 -39.31 -10.23
N ASP A 92 -53.11 -38.65 -9.20
CA ASP A 92 -53.89 -37.96 -8.16
C ASP A 92 -54.23 -36.53 -8.61
N ARG A 93 -53.20 -35.77 -9.04
CA ARG A 93 -53.37 -34.42 -9.61
C ARG A 93 -52.18 -33.99 -10.46
N ILE A 94 -52.46 -33.10 -11.42
CA ILE A 94 -51.43 -32.42 -12.22
C ILE A 94 -50.92 -31.23 -11.41
N VAL A 95 -49.64 -31.24 -11.06
CA VAL A 95 -49.01 -30.20 -10.22
C VAL A 95 -48.52 -29.05 -11.08
N PHE A 96 -47.83 -29.36 -12.18
CA PHE A 96 -47.35 -28.34 -13.13
C PHE A 96 -47.63 -28.81 -14.56
N LYS A 97 -48.34 -27.97 -15.32
CA LYS A 97 -48.51 -28.18 -16.76
C LYS A 97 -47.20 -27.86 -17.49
N TYR A 98 -46.86 -28.65 -18.49
CA TYR A 98 -45.66 -28.41 -19.30
C TYR A 98 -45.71 -27.03 -19.95
N GLY A 99 -44.65 -26.22 -19.76
CA GLY A 99 -44.56 -24.85 -20.28
C GLY A 99 -45.31 -23.78 -19.47
N ASN A 100 -46.10 -24.17 -18.47
CA ASN A 100 -46.78 -23.26 -17.55
C ASN A 100 -46.53 -23.67 -16.09
N ILE A 101 -45.30 -23.43 -15.64
CA ILE A 101 -44.89 -23.66 -14.26
C ILE A 101 -45.34 -22.46 -13.43
N VAL A 102 -46.15 -22.72 -12.41
CA VAL A 102 -46.65 -21.73 -11.47
C VAL A 102 -46.06 -22.06 -10.11
N ASP A 103 -45.56 -21.04 -9.40
CA ASP A 103 -45.08 -21.22 -8.04
C ASP A 103 -46.25 -21.59 -7.12
N PRO A 104 -46.18 -22.71 -6.38
CA PRO A 104 -47.27 -23.14 -5.51
C PRO A 104 -47.55 -22.20 -4.32
N VAL A 105 -46.61 -21.32 -3.95
CA VAL A 105 -46.80 -20.38 -2.83
C VAL A 105 -47.42 -19.07 -3.30
N THR A 106 -46.87 -18.48 -4.37
CA THR A 106 -47.29 -17.15 -4.84
C THR A 106 -48.38 -17.19 -5.91
N GLY A 107 -48.61 -18.33 -6.56
CA GLY A 107 -49.56 -18.44 -7.67
C GLY A 107 -49.10 -17.75 -8.96
N LYS A 108 -47.87 -17.22 -8.99
CA LYS A 108 -47.30 -16.51 -10.14
C LYS A 108 -46.58 -17.46 -11.10
N ARG A 109 -46.59 -17.12 -12.38
CA ARG A 109 -45.88 -17.87 -13.41
C ARG A 109 -44.38 -17.65 -13.29
N VAL A 110 -43.63 -18.75 -13.31
CA VAL A 110 -42.17 -18.74 -13.23
C VAL A 110 -41.58 -19.16 -14.57
N ILE A 111 -40.61 -18.40 -15.06
CA ILE A 111 -39.83 -18.71 -16.25
C ILE A 111 -38.38 -18.90 -15.80
N LYS A 112 -37.89 -20.15 -15.84
CA LYS A 112 -36.58 -20.56 -15.31
C LYS A 112 -36.49 -20.29 -13.80
N ASP A 113 -35.82 -19.20 -13.40
CA ASP A 113 -35.54 -18.84 -12.01
C ASP A 113 -36.21 -17.50 -11.62
N GLU A 114 -36.89 -16.81 -12.55
CA GLU A 114 -37.50 -15.48 -12.35
C GLU A 114 -39.02 -15.52 -12.58
N PHE A 115 -39.75 -14.62 -11.91
CA PHE A 115 -41.18 -14.44 -12.17
C PHE A 115 -41.39 -13.76 -13.53
N ALA A 116 -42.44 -14.14 -14.25
CA ALA A 116 -42.76 -13.53 -15.55
C ALA A 116 -42.96 -12.02 -15.44
N ASP A 117 -43.68 -11.55 -14.41
CA ASP A 117 -43.94 -10.14 -14.14
C ASP A 117 -42.65 -9.32 -14.01
N ASP A 118 -41.62 -9.88 -13.35
CA ASP A 118 -40.34 -9.20 -13.12
C ASP A 118 -39.55 -9.05 -14.43
N ILE A 119 -39.64 -10.06 -15.31
CA ILE A 119 -39.02 -10.02 -16.64
C ILE A 119 -39.67 -8.94 -17.49
N GLU A 120 -41.01 -8.84 -17.45
CA GLU A 120 -41.76 -7.80 -18.16
C GLU A 120 -41.42 -6.41 -17.65
N LEU A 121 -41.39 -6.21 -16.33
CA LEU A 121 -41.01 -4.94 -15.71
C LEU A 121 -39.57 -4.56 -16.09
N ARG A 122 -38.63 -5.51 -16.04
CA ARG A 122 -37.24 -5.26 -16.43
C ARG A 122 -37.14 -4.86 -17.90
N LYS A 123 -37.90 -5.49 -18.79
CA LYS A 123 -37.94 -5.14 -20.21
C LYS A 123 -38.45 -3.71 -20.41
N HIS A 124 -39.49 -3.31 -19.66
CA HIS A 124 -40.00 -1.94 -19.67
C HIS A 124 -38.93 -0.93 -19.22
N LEU A 125 -38.30 -1.18 -18.06
CA LEU A 125 -37.27 -0.30 -17.50
C LEU A 125 -36.04 -0.17 -18.40
N VAL A 126 -35.63 -1.24 -19.08
CA VAL A 126 -34.52 -1.18 -20.05
C VAL A 126 -34.88 -0.28 -21.23
N GLY A 127 -36.11 -0.36 -21.73
CA GLY A 127 -36.59 0.53 -22.79
C GLY A 127 -36.54 2.01 -22.39
N GLU A 128 -36.97 2.33 -21.17
CA GLU A 128 -36.96 3.72 -20.67
C GLU A 128 -35.55 4.25 -20.38
N ILE A 129 -34.69 3.44 -19.76
CA ILE A 129 -33.40 3.91 -19.22
C ILE A 129 -32.28 3.81 -20.25
N MET A 130 -32.33 2.84 -21.16
CA MET A 130 -31.24 2.61 -22.11
C MET A 130 -31.61 3.05 -23.52
N ASP A 131 -32.72 2.52 -24.06
CA ASP A 131 -33.04 2.70 -25.47
C ASP A 131 -33.51 4.13 -25.78
N ALA A 132 -34.31 4.74 -24.90
CA ALA A 132 -34.77 6.12 -25.09
C ALA A 132 -33.64 7.18 -25.09
N PRO A 133 -32.64 7.14 -24.18
CA PRO A 133 -31.48 8.05 -24.25
C PRO A 133 -30.60 7.83 -25.48
N LEU A 134 -30.41 6.57 -25.90
CA LEU A 134 -29.63 6.21 -27.09
C LEU A 134 -30.26 6.79 -28.37
N GLN A 135 -31.58 6.77 -28.49
CA GLN A 135 -32.28 7.43 -29.61
C GLN A 135 -32.08 8.95 -29.59
N GLN A 136 -32.04 9.56 -28.41
CA GLN A 136 -31.77 10.99 -28.27
C GLN A 136 -30.33 11.37 -28.62
N ASP A 137 -29.35 10.46 -28.52
CA ASP A 137 -27.94 10.73 -28.86
C ASP A 137 -27.73 10.86 -30.38
N ALA A 138 -28.66 10.34 -31.19
CA ALA A 138 -28.64 10.44 -32.64
C ALA A 138 -29.17 11.79 -33.19
N LEU A 139 -29.80 12.60 -32.34
CA LEU A 139 -30.38 13.90 -32.72
C LEU A 139 -29.33 15.03 -32.61
N LEU A 140 -29.49 16.09 -33.41
CA LEU A 140 -28.66 17.28 -33.26
C LEU A 140 -28.90 17.95 -31.89
N PHE A 141 -27.88 18.64 -31.39
CA PHE A 141 -27.88 19.21 -30.04
C PHE A 141 -29.06 20.15 -29.76
N ASP A 142 -29.50 20.93 -30.76
CA ASP A 142 -30.62 21.86 -30.63
C ASP A 142 -31.98 21.13 -30.57
N GLU A 143 -32.14 20.07 -31.36
CA GLU A 143 -33.35 19.22 -31.35
C GLU A 143 -33.49 18.49 -30.01
N ARG A 144 -32.38 17.93 -29.50
CA ARG A 144 -32.30 17.29 -28.18
C ARG A 144 -32.70 18.26 -27.07
N ARG A 145 -32.25 19.52 -27.15
CA ARG A 145 -32.54 20.55 -26.15
C ARG A 145 -34.00 21.02 -26.21
N ALA A 146 -34.61 21.06 -27.39
CA ALA A 146 -36.03 21.36 -27.58
C ALA A 146 -36.93 20.25 -26.98
N ILE A 147 -36.60 18.98 -27.22
CA ILE A 147 -37.32 17.84 -26.65
C ILE A 147 -37.22 17.84 -25.12
N GLN A 148 -36.05 18.15 -24.56
CA GLN A 148 -35.88 18.26 -23.11
C GLN A 148 -36.75 19.36 -22.49
N ARG A 149 -36.90 20.52 -23.16
CA ARG A 149 -37.78 21.60 -22.69
C ARG A 149 -39.24 21.18 -22.67
N LEU A 150 -39.73 20.54 -23.74
CA LEU A 150 -41.11 20.03 -23.81
C LEU A 150 -41.39 18.98 -22.73
N LEU A 151 -40.44 18.09 -22.45
CA LEU A 151 -40.58 17.09 -21.38
C LEU A 151 -40.57 17.72 -19.99
N LEU A 152 -39.77 18.78 -19.78
CA LEU A 152 -39.76 19.53 -18.54
C LEU A 152 -41.07 20.31 -18.33
N GLU A 153 -41.61 20.93 -19.38
CA GLU A 153 -42.92 21.59 -19.34
C GLU A 153 -44.03 20.60 -19.00
N LYS A 154 -44.09 19.45 -19.68
CA LYS A 154 -45.07 18.39 -19.34
C LYS A 154 -44.94 17.91 -17.90
N LYS A 155 -43.72 17.66 -17.42
CA LYS A 155 -43.53 17.27 -16.02
C LYS A 155 -43.95 18.38 -15.05
N GLN A 156 -43.74 19.63 -15.43
CA GLN A 156 -44.14 20.78 -14.63
C GLN A 156 -45.66 20.95 -14.59
N THR A 157 -46.36 20.67 -15.70
CA THR A 157 -47.83 20.64 -15.74
C THR A 157 -48.37 19.49 -14.90
N ASP A 158 -47.86 18.28 -15.07
CA ASP A 158 -48.30 17.10 -14.29
C ASP A 158 -48.08 17.30 -12.79
N LEU A 159 -46.94 17.88 -12.40
CA LEU A 159 -46.65 18.24 -11.01
C LEU A 159 -47.56 19.36 -10.50
N SER A 160 -47.95 20.32 -11.35
CA SER A 160 -48.86 21.39 -10.95
C SER A 160 -50.29 20.89 -10.75
N GLU A 161 -50.75 19.95 -11.59
CA GLU A 161 -52.05 19.29 -11.49
C GLU A 161 -52.12 18.40 -10.24
N GLN A 162 -51.07 17.61 -9.98
CA GLN A 162 -50.95 16.91 -8.70
C GLN A 162 -50.93 17.88 -7.52
N LYS A 163 -50.23 19.00 -7.61
CA LYS A 163 -50.16 19.95 -6.49
C LYS A 163 -51.49 20.67 -6.23
N SER A 164 -52.31 20.90 -7.25
CA SER A 164 -53.68 21.41 -7.09
C SER A 164 -54.61 20.38 -6.44
N ASP A 165 -54.53 19.11 -6.84
CA ASP A 165 -55.34 18.04 -6.22
C ASP A 165 -55.03 17.89 -4.73
N TRP A 166 -53.74 17.93 -4.36
CA TRP A 166 -53.30 17.82 -2.96
C TRP A 166 -53.61 19.08 -2.13
N SER A 167 -53.78 20.24 -2.77
CA SER A 167 -54.13 21.50 -2.10
C SER A 167 -55.62 21.59 -1.80
N ILE A 168 -56.48 21.00 -2.64
CA ILE A 168 -57.93 20.93 -2.43
C ILE A 168 -58.29 19.99 -1.27
N GLU A 169 -57.55 18.88 -1.09
CA GLU A 169 -57.74 17.98 0.07
C GLU A 169 -57.24 18.57 1.41
N MET A 170 -56.25 19.47 1.39
CA MET A 170 -55.63 20.02 2.61
C MET A 170 -56.35 21.24 3.22
N GLU A 171 -57.22 21.93 2.47
CA GLU A 171 -57.97 23.10 2.99
C GLU A 171 -59.14 22.73 3.92
N ALA A 172 -59.48 21.44 4.06
CA ALA A 172 -60.62 20.99 4.85
C ALA A 172 -60.33 20.69 6.34
N GLU A 173 -59.08 20.65 6.80
CA GLU A 173 -58.76 20.33 8.21
C GLU A 173 -57.90 21.40 8.91
N ASN A 174 -58.48 21.99 9.95
CA ASN A 174 -57.90 23.00 10.83
C ASN A 174 -56.60 22.53 11.51
N LEU A 175 -55.44 23.00 11.06
CA LEU A 175 -54.10 22.71 11.63
C LEU A 175 -53.46 23.92 12.35
N SER A 176 -54.25 24.67 13.15
CA SER A 176 -53.75 25.84 13.88
C SER A 176 -52.85 25.54 15.10
N ASN A 177 -52.54 24.27 15.41
CA ASN A 177 -51.79 23.90 16.62
C ASN A 177 -50.53 23.04 16.43
N ALA A 178 -50.08 22.77 15.20
CA ALA A 178 -48.82 22.05 14.98
C ALA A 178 -47.67 23.03 14.68
N ARG A 179 -46.65 23.04 15.55
CA ARG A 179 -45.40 23.78 15.31
C ARG A 179 -44.60 23.10 14.18
N PHE A 180 -44.94 23.42 12.94
CA PHE A 180 -44.18 22.95 11.78
C PHE A 180 -42.86 23.74 11.64
N VAL A 181 -41.73 23.02 11.70
CA VAL A 181 -40.43 23.59 11.34
C VAL A 181 -40.41 23.77 9.82
N LYS A 182 -40.28 25.03 9.36
CA LYS A 182 -40.08 25.33 7.94
C LYS A 182 -38.69 24.82 7.52
N VAL A 183 -38.65 23.58 7.03
CA VAL A 183 -37.41 22.84 6.70
C VAL A 183 -36.51 23.64 5.76
N HIS A 184 -37.09 24.31 4.74
CA HIS A 184 -36.34 25.13 3.79
C HIS A 184 -35.49 26.20 4.51
N ARG A 185 -36.14 27.03 5.34
CA ARG A 185 -35.48 28.09 6.10
C ARG A 185 -34.48 27.54 7.11
N TYR A 186 -34.82 26.44 7.78
CA TYR A 186 -33.92 25.78 8.73
C TYR A 186 -32.63 25.26 8.07
N VAL A 187 -32.75 24.71 6.86
CA VAL A 187 -31.62 24.19 6.07
C VAL A 187 -30.81 25.33 5.46
N GLU A 188 -31.45 26.40 4.97
CA GLU A 188 -30.75 27.60 4.45
C GLU A 188 -29.88 28.26 5.53
N GLU A 189 -30.43 28.50 6.72
CA GLU A 189 -29.69 29.09 7.85
C GLU A 189 -28.49 28.22 8.28
N ARG A 190 -28.55 26.91 8.03
CA ARG A 190 -27.49 25.94 8.36
C ARG A 190 -26.69 25.48 7.17
N ALA A 191 -26.94 25.97 5.96
CA ALA A 191 -26.28 25.49 4.75
C ALA A 191 -24.76 25.69 4.82
N ALA A 192 -24.31 26.83 5.37
CA ALA A 192 -22.90 27.08 5.64
C ALA A 192 -22.30 26.12 6.68
N GLN A 193 -23.07 25.76 7.72
CA GLN A 193 -22.64 24.80 8.74
C GLN A 193 -22.55 23.39 8.16
N VAL A 194 -23.53 22.97 7.36
CA VAL A 194 -23.53 21.70 6.64
C VAL A 194 -22.41 21.66 5.61
N ALA A 195 -22.14 22.75 4.90
CA ALA A 195 -21.02 22.86 3.97
C ALA A 195 -19.68 22.78 4.69
N ASN A 196 -19.53 23.46 5.84
CA ASN A 196 -18.34 23.35 6.69
C ASN A 196 -18.19 21.92 7.22
N LEU A 197 -19.28 21.29 7.66
CA LEU A 197 -19.28 19.90 8.14
C LEU A 197 -18.89 18.94 7.01
N LEU A 198 -19.46 19.09 5.82
CA LEU A 198 -19.10 18.28 4.65
C LEU A 198 -17.65 18.53 4.24
N GLN A 199 -17.17 19.77 4.27
CA GLN A 199 -15.76 20.07 4.06
C GLN A 199 -14.88 19.45 5.13
N VAL A 200 -15.27 19.44 6.41
CA VAL A 200 -14.49 18.78 7.47
C VAL A 200 -14.55 17.26 7.31
N VAL A 201 -15.70 16.68 6.99
CA VAL A 201 -15.87 15.23 6.80
C VAL A 201 -15.12 14.75 5.54
N ASP A 202 -15.14 15.54 4.45
CA ASP A 202 -14.42 15.25 3.20
C ASP A 202 -12.93 15.64 3.26
N ASN A 203 -12.56 16.65 4.07
CA ASN A 203 -11.23 17.28 4.10
C ASN A 203 -10.49 17.27 5.44
N ALA A 204 -10.94 16.60 6.51
CA ALA A 204 -10.24 16.62 7.81
C ALA A 204 -8.79 16.07 7.80
N ASN A 205 -8.24 15.63 6.67
CA ASN A 205 -6.81 15.27 6.60
C ASN A 205 -6.07 15.54 5.27
N LEU A 206 -6.63 16.20 4.25
CA LEU A 206 -5.93 16.33 2.95
C LEU A 206 -6.13 17.66 2.21
N VAL A 207 -5.05 18.09 1.54
CA VAL A 207 -4.91 19.33 0.76
C VAL A 207 -5.90 19.37 -0.42
N SER A 208 -6.52 20.52 -0.65
CA SER A 208 -7.45 20.79 -1.75
C SER A 208 -6.82 20.44 -3.11
N GLY A 209 -7.54 19.67 -3.94
CA GLY A 209 -7.09 19.18 -5.25
C GLY A 209 -6.77 17.66 -5.31
N GLU A 210 -6.81 16.93 -4.19
CA GLU A 210 -6.56 15.48 -4.14
C GLU A 210 -7.82 14.59 -4.16
N VAL A 211 -9.02 15.15 -4.41
CA VAL A 211 -10.32 14.49 -4.18
C VAL A 211 -10.78 13.69 -5.41
N THR A 212 -10.87 12.37 -5.28
CA THR A 212 -11.73 11.51 -6.12
C THR A 212 -13.16 11.57 -5.58
N LYS A 213 -14.15 11.86 -6.43
CA LYS A 213 -15.58 11.83 -6.07
C LYS A 213 -15.99 10.40 -5.67
N GLY A 214 -16.09 10.08 -4.38
CA GLY A 214 -16.56 8.78 -3.87
C GLY A 214 -16.01 8.36 -2.50
N PRO A 215 -16.65 7.37 -1.83
CA PRO A 215 -16.25 6.90 -0.50
C PRO A 215 -14.84 6.28 -0.53
N ARG A 216 -13.91 6.84 0.26
CA ARG A 216 -12.51 6.41 0.30
C ARG A 216 -12.34 5.09 1.06
N THR A 217 -11.62 4.14 0.45
CA THR A 217 -11.14 2.91 1.11
C THR A 217 -10.17 3.23 2.26
N ALA A 218 -10.01 2.30 3.21
CA ALA A 218 -9.09 2.45 4.35
C ALA A 218 -7.65 2.84 3.94
N ALA A 219 -7.17 2.37 2.78
CA ALA A 219 -5.86 2.73 2.24
C ALA A 219 -5.79 4.17 1.69
N GLN A 220 -6.89 4.67 1.10
CA GLN A 220 -6.96 6.01 0.55
C GLN A 220 -7.05 7.10 1.62
N ARG A 221 -7.47 6.74 2.85
CA ARG A 221 -7.45 7.67 4.00
C ARG A 221 -6.04 8.02 4.48
N LEU A 222 -5.02 7.23 4.15
CA LEU A 222 -3.62 7.55 4.48
C LEU A 222 -3.04 8.64 3.56
N PRO A 223 -2.17 9.54 4.05
CA PRO A 223 -1.42 10.47 3.20
C PRO A 223 -0.66 9.73 2.09
N ARG A 224 -0.59 10.33 0.89
CA ARG A 224 0.05 9.68 -0.28
C ARG A 224 1.45 9.17 0.04
N HIS A 225 2.29 9.92 0.76
CA HIS A 225 3.65 9.50 1.12
C HIS A 225 3.70 8.35 2.14
N MET A 226 2.63 8.10 2.90
CA MET A 226 2.52 6.98 3.85
C MET A 226 1.92 5.72 3.21
N ARG A 227 1.24 5.86 2.07
CA ARG A 227 0.73 4.71 1.32
C ARG A 227 1.93 3.90 0.85
N ARG A 228 2.03 2.63 1.26
CA ARG A 228 3.14 1.77 0.87
C ARG A 228 3.01 1.36 -0.60
N TYR A 229 3.66 2.10 -1.49
CA TYR A 229 3.86 1.70 -2.88
C TYR A 229 4.78 0.49 -2.90
N PHE A 230 4.33 -0.62 -3.48
CA PHE A 230 5.23 -1.67 -3.89
C PHE A 230 5.66 -1.38 -5.34
N LEU A 231 6.97 -1.35 -5.57
CA LEU A 231 7.60 -1.26 -6.89
C LEU A 231 7.09 -2.39 -7.78
N LEU A 232 6.37 -2.02 -8.83
CA LEU A 232 6.36 -2.66 -10.16
C LEU A 232 5.54 -1.74 -11.09
N VAL A 233 6.26 -0.90 -11.84
CA VAL A 233 6.02 -0.34 -13.20
C VAL A 233 4.64 0.24 -13.59
N PHE A 234 3.55 0.02 -12.88
CA PHE A 234 2.24 0.58 -13.24
C PHE A 234 1.63 1.41 -12.11
N ARG A 235 1.15 2.59 -12.50
CA ARG A 235 0.49 3.64 -11.70
C ARG A 235 -0.72 3.14 -10.89
N GLU A 236 -1.16 1.90 -11.13
CA GLU A 236 -2.27 1.20 -10.46
C GLU A 236 -1.86 0.33 -9.24
N CYS A 237 -0.56 0.15 -8.95
CA CYS A 237 -0.10 -0.83 -7.94
C CYS A 237 -0.07 -0.33 -6.47
N ILE A 238 -0.49 0.91 -6.22
CA ILE A 238 -0.37 1.64 -4.94
C ILE A 238 -1.13 0.92 -3.80
N SER A 239 -2.21 0.22 -4.14
CA SER A 239 -3.13 -0.42 -3.20
C SER A 239 -2.77 -1.86 -2.88
N ARG A 240 -1.88 -2.49 -3.67
CA ARG A 240 -1.75 -3.95 -3.69
C ARG A 240 -1.15 -4.49 -2.40
N ALA A 241 -0.03 -3.98 -1.88
CA ALA A 241 0.61 -4.59 -0.70
C ALA A 241 -0.21 -4.44 0.60
N MET A 242 -0.90 -3.31 0.77
CA MET A 242 -1.80 -3.09 1.91
C MET A 242 -3.11 -3.89 1.78
N ALA A 243 -3.52 -4.22 0.55
CA ALA A 243 -4.68 -5.07 0.29
C ALA A 243 -4.50 -6.53 0.77
N TYR A 244 -3.27 -7.09 0.73
CA TYR A 244 -3.06 -8.48 1.19
C TYR A 244 -2.70 -8.61 2.67
N ASN A 245 -2.21 -7.56 3.33
CA ASN A 245 -1.69 -7.68 4.70
C ASN A 245 -1.96 -6.44 5.54
N VAL A 246 -2.86 -6.61 6.52
CA VAL A 246 -3.27 -5.58 7.49
C VAL A 246 -2.08 -5.01 8.26
N ARG A 247 -1.02 -5.79 8.52
CA ARG A 247 0.17 -5.33 9.29
C ARG A 247 0.94 -4.21 8.59
N ARG A 248 0.68 -3.95 7.30
CA ARG A 248 1.27 -2.84 6.54
C ARG A 248 0.66 -1.49 6.91
N PHE A 249 -0.54 -1.46 7.50
CA PHE A 249 -1.17 -0.27 8.06
C PHE A 249 -0.56 0.10 9.43
N PRO A 250 -0.60 1.41 9.80
CA PRO A 250 -0.35 1.86 11.18
C PRO A 250 -1.26 1.13 12.17
N LYS A 251 -0.76 0.81 13.37
CA LYS A 251 -1.47 -0.01 14.37
C LYS A 251 -2.92 0.47 14.60
N GLY A 252 -3.13 1.77 14.79
CA GLY A 252 -4.47 2.34 15.05
C GLY A 252 -5.50 2.16 13.92
N ILE A 253 -5.06 1.99 12.67
CA ILE A 253 -5.97 1.82 11.51
C ILE A 253 -6.20 0.34 11.17
N ARG A 254 -5.46 -0.59 11.80
CA ARG A 254 -5.55 -2.01 11.48
C ARG A 254 -6.93 -2.60 11.78
N ASN A 255 -7.50 -2.24 12.93
CA ASN A 255 -8.82 -2.74 13.34
C ASN A 255 -9.91 -2.26 12.38
N PHE A 256 -9.80 -1.00 11.93
CA PHE A 256 -10.69 -0.46 10.90
C PHE A 256 -10.49 -1.16 9.54
N ALA A 257 -9.26 -1.41 9.11
CA ALA A 257 -8.97 -1.96 7.78
C ALA A 257 -9.21 -3.48 7.66
N ALA A 258 -9.01 -4.24 8.74
CA ALA A 258 -9.12 -5.70 8.76
C ALA A 258 -10.45 -6.25 8.17
N PRO A 259 -11.64 -5.77 8.56
CA PRO A 259 -12.90 -6.30 8.01
C PRO A 259 -13.04 -6.05 6.50
N PHE A 260 -12.65 -4.86 6.02
CA PHE A 260 -12.69 -4.54 4.59
C PHE A 260 -11.74 -5.42 3.76
N LEU A 261 -10.61 -5.82 4.34
CA LEU A 261 -9.63 -6.70 3.68
C LEU A 261 -10.08 -8.16 3.68
N ALA A 262 -10.81 -8.62 4.70
CA ALA A 262 -11.39 -9.96 4.74
C ALA A 262 -12.46 -10.16 3.66
N LEU A 263 -13.24 -9.12 3.36
CA LEU A 263 -14.23 -9.11 2.28
C LEU A 263 -13.60 -9.06 0.88
N ALA A 264 -12.35 -8.59 0.77
CA ALA A 264 -11.69 -8.41 -0.51
C ALA A 264 -11.23 -9.75 -1.11
N LYS A 265 -11.82 -10.14 -2.24
CA LYS A 265 -11.38 -11.30 -3.02
C LYS A 265 -10.07 -10.95 -3.76
N HIS A 266 -8.98 -11.63 -3.44
CA HIS A 266 -7.70 -11.45 -4.12
C HIS A 266 -7.27 -12.71 -4.88
N ARG A 267 -6.71 -12.52 -6.08
CA ARG A 267 -6.10 -13.62 -6.85
C ARG A 267 -4.87 -14.17 -6.08
N LYS A 268 -4.73 -15.50 -6.03
CA LYS A 268 -3.54 -16.16 -5.47
C LYS A 268 -2.31 -15.71 -6.26
N LYS A 269 -1.30 -15.21 -5.58
CA LYS A 269 -0.05 -14.76 -6.23
C LYS A 269 0.88 -15.95 -6.46
N PRO A 270 1.66 -15.95 -7.56
CA PRO A 270 2.77 -16.87 -7.70
C PRO A 270 3.78 -16.66 -6.54
N PRO A 271 4.56 -17.69 -6.19
CA PRO A 271 5.53 -17.59 -5.12
C PRO A 271 6.46 -16.40 -5.35
N SER A 272 6.51 -15.51 -4.35
CA SER A 272 7.23 -14.24 -4.48
C SER A 272 8.72 -14.48 -4.75
N ARG A 273 9.38 -13.52 -5.42
CA ARG A 273 10.84 -13.57 -5.59
C ARG A 273 11.57 -13.79 -4.26
N PHE A 274 11.05 -13.26 -3.16
CA PHE A 274 11.60 -13.49 -1.82
C PHE A 274 11.55 -14.97 -1.42
N SER A 275 10.43 -15.65 -1.65
CA SER A 275 10.28 -17.09 -1.43
C SER A 275 11.23 -17.92 -2.31
N ARG A 276 11.57 -17.45 -3.52
CA ARG A 276 12.53 -18.11 -4.42
C ARG A 276 14.00 -17.82 -4.07
N ARG A 277 14.30 -16.81 -3.26
CA ARG A 277 15.69 -16.46 -2.90
C ARG A 277 16.20 -17.39 -1.80
N ARG A 278 17.45 -17.84 -1.93
CA ARG A 278 18.17 -18.57 -0.88
C ARG A 278 19.03 -17.60 -0.07
N PRO A 279 18.71 -17.34 1.22
CA PRO A 279 19.44 -16.36 2.04
C PRO A 279 20.93 -16.66 2.18
N ARG A 280 21.31 -17.94 2.26
CA ARG A 280 22.69 -18.41 2.39
C ARG A 280 23.63 -17.86 1.31
N ASN A 281 23.12 -17.64 0.10
CA ASN A 281 23.92 -17.19 -1.05
C ASN A 281 23.84 -15.67 -1.27
N LEU A 282 23.11 -14.93 -0.45
CA LEU A 282 22.84 -13.51 -0.72
C LEU A 282 24.10 -12.66 -0.63
N LEU A 283 24.93 -12.89 0.39
CA LEU A 283 26.19 -12.17 0.58
C LEU A 283 27.17 -12.45 -0.56
N LEU A 284 27.34 -13.72 -0.93
CA LEU A 284 28.17 -14.11 -2.08
C LEU A 284 27.69 -13.46 -3.38
N ASN A 285 26.37 -13.35 -3.58
CA ASN A 285 25.82 -12.65 -4.73
C ASN A 285 26.08 -11.13 -4.69
N TYR A 286 26.15 -10.52 -3.50
CA TYR A 286 26.53 -9.11 -3.37
C TYR A 286 28.01 -8.91 -3.67
N ILE A 287 28.89 -9.73 -3.09
CA ILE A 287 30.34 -9.71 -3.35
C ILE A 287 30.61 -9.86 -4.86
N ARG A 288 29.97 -10.84 -5.52
CA ARG A 288 30.09 -11.00 -6.98
C ARG A 288 29.64 -9.78 -7.78
N ARG A 289 28.63 -9.05 -7.33
CA ARG A 289 28.14 -7.83 -8.01
C ARG A 289 29.02 -6.62 -7.74
N GLN A 290 29.63 -6.54 -6.56
CA GLN A 290 30.57 -5.49 -6.19
C GLN A 290 31.86 -5.56 -7.01
N LYS A 291 32.24 -6.73 -7.55
CA LYS A 291 33.39 -6.87 -8.47
C LYS A 291 33.35 -5.92 -9.68
N LYS A 292 32.17 -5.55 -10.17
CA LYS A 292 32.03 -4.66 -11.33
C LYS A 292 32.12 -3.17 -10.98
N SER A 293 31.64 -2.80 -9.78
CA SER A 293 31.42 -1.41 -9.40
C SER A 293 31.35 -1.33 -7.89
N VAL A 294 32.00 -0.33 -7.29
CA VAL A 294 32.01 -0.13 -5.84
C VAL A 294 30.61 0.27 -5.37
N TRP A 295 30.14 -0.39 -4.32
CA TRP A 295 28.87 -0.07 -3.69
C TRP A 295 29.14 0.77 -2.46
N LEU A 296 28.45 1.90 -2.32
CA LEU A 296 28.45 2.66 -1.07
C LEU A 296 27.89 1.80 0.07
N GLU A 297 28.30 2.08 1.31
CA GLU A 297 27.76 1.41 2.50
C GLU A 297 26.22 1.47 2.58
N THR A 298 25.63 2.55 2.09
CA THR A 298 24.18 2.76 2.05
C THR A 298 23.52 2.22 0.78
N HIS A 299 24.24 1.54 -0.12
CA HIS A 299 23.79 1.15 -1.45
C HIS A 299 22.48 0.35 -1.40
N ILE A 300 22.35 -0.62 -0.50
CA ILE A 300 21.13 -1.43 -0.37
C ILE A 300 19.92 -0.56 0.01
N TRP A 301 20.13 0.47 0.83
CA TRP A 301 19.07 1.39 1.23
C TRP A 301 18.64 2.28 0.06
N HIS A 302 19.61 2.81 -0.68
CA HIS A 302 19.41 3.64 -1.87
C HIS A 302 18.79 2.86 -3.03
N ALA A 303 19.30 1.68 -3.38
CA ALA A 303 18.77 0.83 -4.45
C ALA A 303 17.30 0.41 -4.24
N LYS A 304 16.82 0.44 -2.99
CA LYS A 304 15.41 0.18 -2.66
C LYS A 304 14.48 1.40 -2.87
N ARG A 305 15.03 2.61 -2.99
CA ARG A 305 14.28 3.89 -2.96
C ARG A 305 14.60 4.84 -4.11
N PHE A 306 15.75 4.64 -4.76
CA PHE A 306 16.30 5.48 -5.80
C PHE A 306 16.70 4.62 -7.00
N HIS A 307 16.65 5.23 -8.18
CA HIS A 307 17.38 4.75 -9.33
C HIS A 307 18.88 4.92 -9.05
N VAL A 308 19.62 3.82 -9.13
CA VAL A 308 21.06 3.80 -8.92
C VAL A 308 21.75 3.68 -10.27
N VAL A 309 22.72 4.54 -10.52
CA VAL A 309 23.46 4.66 -11.79
C VAL A 309 24.93 4.38 -11.53
N ASP A 310 25.61 3.81 -12.53
CA ASP A 310 27.06 3.64 -12.52
C ASP A 310 27.72 4.96 -12.91
N ARG A 311 28.51 5.55 -12.01
CA ARG A 311 29.31 6.76 -12.28
C ARG A 311 30.65 6.66 -11.55
N TRP A 312 31.74 6.95 -12.28
CA TRP A 312 33.10 7.06 -11.72
C TRP A 312 33.57 5.80 -10.98
N GLY A 313 33.17 4.61 -11.43
CA GLY A 313 33.44 3.33 -10.75
C GLY A 313 32.52 3.01 -9.57
N TYR A 314 31.63 3.92 -9.17
CA TYR A 314 30.69 3.76 -8.06
C TYR A 314 29.24 3.58 -8.53
N ARG A 315 28.45 2.89 -7.71
CA ARG A 315 26.99 2.80 -7.82
C ARG A 315 26.32 3.88 -6.97
N VAL A 316 25.99 5.02 -7.59
CA VAL A 316 25.48 6.22 -6.90
C VAL A 316 23.97 6.39 -7.10
N PRO A 317 23.20 6.79 -6.06
CA PRO A 317 21.79 7.17 -6.23
C PRO A 317 21.63 8.43 -7.08
N ASP A 318 20.85 8.35 -8.15
CA ASP A 318 20.57 9.46 -9.06
C ASP A 318 19.25 10.17 -8.71
N ARG A 319 18.12 9.46 -8.82
CA ARG A 319 16.78 10.03 -8.58
C ARG A 319 15.89 9.11 -7.74
N SER A 320 15.05 9.68 -6.89
CA SER A 320 14.07 8.92 -6.10
C SER A 320 13.00 8.28 -7.00
N PHE A 321 12.43 7.16 -6.59
CA PHE A 321 11.25 6.59 -7.26
C PHE A 321 9.99 7.46 -7.09
N HIS A 322 9.96 8.30 -6.05
CA HIS A 322 8.90 9.28 -5.86
C HIS A 322 9.22 10.58 -6.59
N ARG A 323 8.21 11.22 -7.19
CA ARG A 323 8.33 12.57 -7.75
C ARG A 323 8.48 13.57 -6.60
N ASN A 324 9.72 13.84 -6.21
CA ASN A 324 10.05 14.62 -5.02
C ASN A 324 10.84 15.91 -5.34
N PHE A 325 10.84 16.40 -6.58
CA PHE A 325 11.55 17.63 -6.95
C PHE A 325 11.14 18.84 -6.10
N ARG A 326 9.84 19.20 -6.10
CA ARG A 326 9.32 20.32 -5.30
C ARG A 326 9.45 20.08 -3.79
N PRO A 327 9.09 18.90 -3.23
CA PRO A 327 9.34 18.61 -1.83
C PRO A 327 10.80 18.72 -1.42
N CYS A 328 11.75 18.21 -2.23
CA CYS A 328 13.18 18.30 -1.93
C CYS A 328 13.65 19.75 -1.82
N TYR A 329 13.20 20.62 -2.73
CA TYR A 329 13.52 22.05 -2.66
C TYR A 329 12.91 22.71 -1.41
N ARG A 330 11.62 22.45 -1.15
CA ARG A 330 10.92 22.99 0.04
C ARG A 330 11.56 22.50 1.34
N ASP A 331 11.95 21.24 1.39
CA ASP A 331 12.59 20.65 2.57
C ASP A 331 14.01 21.18 2.74
N SER A 332 14.73 21.49 1.66
CA SER A 332 16.05 22.14 1.77
C SER A 332 15.99 23.58 2.27
N THR A 333 14.89 24.30 1.98
CA THR A 333 14.71 25.70 2.40
C THR A 333 14.10 25.81 3.80
N ARG A 334 13.11 24.96 4.13
CA ARG A 334 12.35 25.05 5.39
C ARG A 334 12.68 23.97 6.41
N HIS A 335 13.24 22.85 5.98
CA HIS A 335 13.46 21.67 6.84
C HIS A 335 14.91 21.19 6.74
N CYS A 336 15.11 19.91 6.40
CA CYS A 336 16.42 19.34 6.15
C CYS A 336 16.33 18.27 5.04
N THR A 337 17.38 18.18 4.22
CA THR A 337 17.59 17.08 3.27
C THR A 337 18.96 16.46 3.47
N VAL A 338 19.06 15.15 3.28
CA VAL A 338 20.29 14.38 3.48
C VAL A 338 20.77 13.88 2.11
N ARG A 339 22.07 14.00 1.83
CA ARG A 339 22.72 13.38 0.67
C ARG A 339 23.94 12.60 1.09
N ASP A 340 24.08 11.40 0.53
CA ASP A 340 25.27 10.61 0.68
C ASP A 340 26.36 11.11 -0.29
N LYS A 341 27.53 11.44 0.25
CA LYS A 341 28.73 11.88 -0.48
C LYS A 341 29.93 10.97 -0.20
N SER A 342 29.69 9.75 0.26
CA SER A 342 30.74 8.79 0.63
C SER A 342 31.53 8.26 -0.56
N TYR A 343 31.14 8.58 -1.79
CA TYR A 343 31.98 8.32 -2.95
C TYR A 343 33.20 9.26 -3.02
N LEU A 344 33.22 10.37 -2.28
CA LEU A 344 34.39 11.25 -2.25
C LEU A 344 35.57 10.50 -1.62
N SER A 345 36.71 10.51 -2.30
CA SER A 345 37.93 9.88 -1.80
C SER A 345 38.60 10.80 -0.79
N CYS A 346 39.11 10.22 0.30
CA CYS A 346 39.80 10.93 1.36
C CYS A 346 41.25 10.42 1.43
N LEU A 347 42.21 11.29 1.15
CA LEU A 347 43.63 11.04 1.36
C LEU A 347 44.05 11.75 2.64
N LEU A 348 44.70 11.03 3.54
CA LEU A 348 45.27 11.59 4.76
C LEU A 348 46.77 11.69 4.56
N ILE A 349 47.31 12.90 4.65
CA ILE A 349 48.74 13.18 4.60
C ILE A 349 49.20 13.47 6.03
N SER A 350 50.16 12.71 6.53
CA SER A 350 50.81 12.93 7.83
C SER A 350 52.21 13.48 7.60
N HIS A 351 52.58 14.50 8.34
CA HIS A 351 53.98 14.91 8.46
C HIS A 351 54.24 15.40 9.88
N GLU A 352 55.51 15.47 10.28
CA GLU A 352 55.93 15.99 11.58
C GLU A 352 55.75 17.52 11.61
N ASP A 353 56.34 18.21 10.63
CA ASP A 353 56.24 19.67 10.48
C ASP A 353 55.08 20.15 9.61
N GLN A 354 54.39 21.21 10.05
CA GLN A 354 53.32 21.85 9.28
C GLN A 354 53.84 22.67 8.10
N ALA A 355 54.99 23.33 8.30
CA ALA A 355 55.58 24.23 7.30
C ALA A 355 56.04 23.47 6.06
N THR A 356 56.52 22.24 6.22
CA THR A 356 56.92 21.37 5.10
C THR A 356 55.69 20.99 4.28
N ILE A 357 54.57 20.57 4.90
CA ILE A 357 53.31 20.28 4.17
C ILE A 357 52.87 21.48 3.35
N ILE A 358 52.93 22.69 3.93
CA ILE A 358 52.57 23.92 3.23
C ILE A 358 53.48 24.18 2.05
N SER A 359 54.80 24.03 2.24
CA SER A 359 55.78 24.17 1.16
C SER A 359 55.53 23.16 0.03
N MET A 360 55.32 21.88 0.39
CA MET A 360 55.08 20.79 -0.56
C MET A 360 53.82 20.99 -1.41
N LEU A 361 52.74 21.50 -0.82
CA LEU A 361 51.46 21.69 -1.50
C LEU A 361 51.26 23.09 -2.09
N SER A 362 52.17 24.03 -1.80
CA SER A 362 52.13 25.38 -2.37
C SER A 362 52.15 25.41 -3.91
N PRO A 363 52.92 24.56 -4.63
CA PRO A 363 52.91 24.52 -6.09
C PRO A 363 51.54 24.17 -6.68
N LEU A 364 50.71 23.40 -5.95
CA LEU A 364 49.37 23.00 -6.39
C LEU A 364 48.33 24.10 -6.18
N CYS A 365 48.66 25.13 -5.39
CA CYS A 365 47.73 26.18 -5.01
C CYS A 365 48.11 27.51 -5.67
N MET A 366 47.15 28.12 -6.36
CA MET A 366 47.33 29.48 -6.85
C MET A 366 46.93 30.48 -5.76
N ASN A 367 47.93 31.05 -5.08
CA ASN A 367 47.76 32.04 -4.01
C ASN A 367 47.02 33.31 -4.46
N ALA A 368 47.00 33.60 -5.76
CA ALA A 368 46.46 34.84 -6.31
C ALA A 368 44.92 34.87 -6.43
N THR A 369 44.26 33.70 -6.54
CA THR A 369 42.83 33.64 -6.93
C THR A 369 41.89 33.26 -5.79
N SER A 370 42.37 32.56 -4.77
CA SER A 370 41.53 32.00 -3.71
C SER A 370 42.32 31.77 -2.41
N PRO A 371 41.66 31.85 -1.23
CA PRO A 371 42.31 31.52 0.03
C PRO A 371 42.79 30.07 0.00
N THR A 372 44.08 29.86 0.26
CA THR A 372 44.71 28.54 0.27
C THR A 372 44.60 27.88 1.64
N PHE A 373 44.98 26.61 1.71
CA PHE A 373 44.99 25.85 2.96
C PHE A 373 45.99 26.38 4.00
N ALA A 374 46.96 27.21 3.58
CA ALA A 374 47.92 27.90 4.43
C ALA A 374 47.37 29.18 5.10
N PHE A 375 46.09 29.50 4.90
CA PHE A 375 45.46 30.68 5.51
C PHE A 375 45.29 30.50 7.03
N LYS A 376 45.40 31.59 7.81
CA LYS A 376 45.40 31.59 9.28
C LYS A 376 44.28 30.75 9.91
N SER A 377 43.05 30.83 9.40
CA SER A 377 41.90 30.04 9.90
C SER A 377 42.06 28.51 9.81
N SER A 378 43.02 28.05 9.01
CA SER A 378 43.31 26.65 8.75
C SER A 378 44.57 26.17 9.48
N LEU A 379 45.32 27.08 10.11
CA LEU A 379 46.50 26.79 10.92
C LEU A 379 46.16 26.62 12.41
N ASP A 380 44.92 26.92 12.82
CA ASP A 380 44.46 26.82 14.20
C ASP A 380 44.21 25.33 14.59
N GLY A 381 45.25 24.61 15.01
CA GLY A 381 45.19 23.21 15.43
C GLY A 381 46.47 22.70 16.09
N SER A 382 46.36 21.65 16.92
CA SER A 382 47.47 21.06 17.69
C SER A 382 48.58 20.40 16.84
N ASP A 383 49.76 20.25 17.44
CA ASP A 383 51.09 19.76 16.98
C ASP A 383 51.17 18.44 16.15
N LEU A 384 50.05 17.82 15.78
CA LEU A 384 50.01 16.67 14.86
C LEU A 384 49.52 17.15 13.49
N CYS A 385 50.46 17.35 12.56
CA CYS A 385 50.21 17.92 11.23
C CYS A 385 49.62 16.87 10.29
N LYS A 386 48.31 16.62 10.44
CA LYS A 386 47.53 15.74 9.56
C LYS A 386 46.62 16.56 8.65
N LEU A 387 46.75 16.36 7.33
CA LEU A 387 45.92 17.00 6.32
C LEU A 387 45.01 15.98 5.64
N ALA A 388 43.69 16.20 5.68
CA ALA A 388 42.71 15.36 5.00
C ALA A 388 42.22 16.02 3.70
N LEU A 389 42.61 15.46 2.56
CA LEU A 389 42.21 15.91 1.23
C LEU A 389 40.99 15.13 0.74
N TRP A 390 39.88 15.85 0.52
CA TRP A 390 38.65 15.27 -0.04
C TRP A 390 38.50 15.60 -1.51
N MET A 391 38.38 14.58 -2.34
CA MET A 391 38.32 14.77 -3.78
C MET A 391 37.32 13.87 -4.49
N HIS A 392 37.00 14.25 -5.71
CA HIS A 392 36.11 13.48 -6.57
C HIS A 392 36.85 12.24 -7.11
N PRO A 393 36.23 11.06 -7.19
CA PRO A 393 36.89 9.84 -7.68
C PRO A 393 37.57 9.97 -9.03
N SER A 394 37.01 10.79 -9.93
CA SER A 394 37.58 10.97 -11.28
C SER A 394 38.94 11.64 -11.29
N CYS A 395 39.22 12.57 -10.37
CA CYS A 395 40.51 13.25 -10.28
C CYS A 395 41.46 12.57 -9.27
N ARG A 396 41.05 11.44 -8.68
CA ARG A 396 41.85 10.76 -7.65
C ARG A 396 43.16 10.25 -8.22
N GLU A 397 43.13 9.50 -9.32
CA GLU A 397 44.32 8.86 -9.87
C GLU A 397 45.37 9.88 -10.28
N GLU A 398 44.95 10.94 -10.96
CA GLU A 398 45.79 12.08 -11.33
C GLU A 398 46.39 12.76 -10.09
N ALA A 399 45.57 13.10 -9.10
CA ALA A 399 46.09 13.77 -7.92
C ALA A 399 46.99 12.89 -7.05
N LEU A 400 46.73 11.59 -7.00
CA LEU A 400 47.59 10.64 -6.29
C LEU A 400 48.94 10.53 -7.00
N SER A 401 48.97 10.52 -8.34
CA SER A 401 50.24 10.56 -9.09
C SER A 401 51.04 11.83 -8.81
N VAL A 402 50.40 13.00 -8.84
CA VAL A 402 51.05 14.27 -8.52
C VAL A 402 51.53 14.33 -7.07
N LEU A 403 50.75 13.81 -6.12
CA LEU A 403 51.17 13.74 -4.71
C LEU A 403 52.36 12.79 -4.51
N LYS A 404 52.41 11.67 -5.24
CA LYS A 404 53.56 10.75 -5.21
C LYS A 404 54.83 11.39 -5.74
N GLU A 405 54.73 12.10 -6.88
CA GLU A 405 55.84 12.85 -7.46
C GLU A 405 56.37 13.91 -6.48
N LEU A 406 55.47 14.66 -5.83
CA LEU A 406 55.86 15.72 -4.89
C LEU A 406 56.44 15.20 -3.57
N LEU A 407 56.09 13.97 -3.16
CA LEU A 407 56.58 13.35 -1.93
C LEU A 407 57.82 12.47 -2.16
N GLU A 408 58.37 12.45 -3.39
CA GLU A 408 59.51 11.61 -3.77
C GLU A 408 59.33 10.13 -3.38
N LEU A 409 58.08 9.65 -3.33
CA LEU A 409 57.78 8.27 -2.91
C LEU A 409 58.18 7.32 -4.04
N VAL A 410 59.19 6.49 -3.79
CA VAL A 410 59.70 5.48 -4.72
C VAL A 410 58.55 4.59 -5.24
N GLU A 411 58.59 4.28 -6.54
CA GLU A 411 57.72 3.33 -7.22
C GLU A 411 57.93 1.89 -6.70
N GLU A 412 57.56 1.60 -5.46
CA GLU A 412 57.28 0.23 -5.03
C GLU A 412 55.77 0.02 -4.96
N GLU A 413 55.31 -1.12 -5.46
CA GLU A 413 53.93 -1.37 -5.89
C GLU A 413 52.83 -1.20 -4.81
N HIS A 414 53.16 -0.92 -3.54
CA HIS A 414 52.21 -0.86 -2.41
C HIS A 414 52.32 0.43 -1.54
N VAL A 415 52.50 1.61 -2.15
CA VAL A 415 52.41 2.93 -1.47
C VAL A 415 51.00 3.25 -0.91
N GLU A 416 50.00 2.39 -1.06
CA GLU A 416 48.63 2.67 -0.57
C GLU A 416 48.53 2.76 0.97
N ASN A 417 49.58 2.39 1.72
CA ASN A 417 49.67 2.48 3.19
C ASN A 417 51.07 2.92 3.69
N SER A 418 51.69 3.96 3.13
CA SER A 418 52.84 4.59 3.82
C SER A 418 52.34 5.42 5.01
N ASP A 419 53.14 5.57 6.06
CA ASP A 419 52.75 6.38 7.23
C ASP A 419 52.51 7.86 6.88
N GLU A 420 53.09 8.32 5.77
CA GLU A 420 52.96 9.68 5.25
C GLU A 420 51.69 9.90 4.42
N VAL A 421 51.20 8.89 3.67
CA VAL A 421 49.97 9.02 2.84
C VAL A 421 49.08 7.79 2.99
N GLN A 422 47.89 7.99 3.58
CA GLN A 422 46.90 6.94 3.80
C GLN A 422 45.62 7.17 2.98
N ASP A 423 45.16 6.15 2.27
CA ASP A 423 43.86 6.16 1.58
C ASP A 423 42.73 5.66 2.50
N LEU A 424 41.73 6.51 2.74
CA LEU A 424 40.65 6.25 3.71
C LEU A 424 39.28 5.96 3.07
N ARG A 425 39.23 5.61 1.77
CA ARG A 425 37.97 5.37 1.03
C ARG A 425 37.00 4.40 1.70
N ASP A 426 37.50 3.29 2.24
CA ASP A 426 36.64 2.25 2.84
C ASP A 426 36.43 2.42 4.35
N GLN A 427 37.10 3.41 4.95
CA GLN A 427 37.05 3.67 6.39
C GLN A 427 36.12 4.84 6.75
N LEU A 428 36.02 5.84 5.87
CA LEU A 428 35.30 7.07 6.14
C LEU A 428 34.06 7.24 5.26
N VAL A 429 32.96 7.64 5.91
CA VAL A 429 31.66 7.89 5.27
C VAL A 429 31.32 9.35 5.46
N ARG A 430 30.94 10.01 4.36
CA ARG A 430 30.62 11.44 4.36
C ARG A 430 29.17 11.65 3.96
N ILE A 431 28.37 12.15 4.90
CA ILE A 431 26.97 12.49 4.69
C ILE A 431 26.81 14.00 4.80
N ARG A 432 26.19 14.62 3.79
CA ARG A 432 25.90 16.05 3.80
C ARG A 432 24.44 16.30 4.11
N LEU A 433 24.20 17.17 5.09
CA LEU A 433 22.89 17.68 5.46
C LEU A 433 22.71 19.08 4.88
N TYR A 434 21.52 19.40 4.39
CA TYR A 434 21.18 20.73 3.87
C TYR A 434 19.91 21.23 4.54
N GLY A 435 19.86 22.52 4.88
CA GLY A 435 18.66 23.20 5.35
C GLY A 435 18.77 23.68 6.80
N PRO A 436 17.85 24.57 7.23
CA PRO A 436 17.96 25.26 8.52
C PRO A 436 17.84 24.33 9.73
N LEU A 437 17.07 23.24 9.63
CA LEU A 437 16.85 22.28 10.72
C LEU A 437 17.92 21.18 10.79
N ALA A 438 18.98 21.24 9.98
CA ALA A 438 19.99 20.19 9.91
C ALA A 438 20.67 19.94 11.26
N VAL A 439 21.18 21.00 11.90
CA VAL A 439 21.88 20.92 13.19
C VAL A 439 20.96 20.41 14.30
N SER A 440 19.73 20.92 14.35
CA SER A 440 18.73 20.49 15.34
C SER A 440 18.35 19.01 15.19
N ILE A 441 18.18 18.52 13.97
CA ILE A 441 17.93 17.08 13.74
C ILE A 441 19.14 16.23 14.17
N VAL A 442 20.36 16.72 13.97
CA VAL A 442 21.58 16.03 14.44
C VAL A 442 21.61 15.99 15.96
N GLY A 443 21.29 17.08 16.65
CA GLY A 443 21.18 17.11 18.11
C GLY A 443 20.11 16.16 18.66
N ASP A 444 18.93 16.10 18.03
CA ASP A 444 17.86 15.17 18.43
C ASP A 444 18.21 13.70 18.16
N ALA A 445 18.97 13.43 17.08
CA ALA A 445 19.31 12.08 16.68
C ALA A 445 20.51 11.51 17.44
N LEU A 446 21.51 12.34 17.74
CA LEU A 446 22.78 11.94 18.33
C LEU A 446 22.79 12.25 19.83
N LYS A 447 23.07 11.22 20.64
CA LYS A 447 23.31 11.39 22.07
C LYS A 447 24.81 11.56 22.29
N THR A 448 25.22 12.73 22.75
CA THR A 448 26.62 13.09 23.01
C THR A 448 26.94 13.00 24.50
N SER A 449 28.21 12.81 24.84
CA SER A 449 28.70 13.01 26.21
C SER A 449 28.85 14.48 26.59
N HIS A 450 29.02 15.36 25.59
CA HIS A 450 29.14 16.80 25.78
C HIS A 450 27.75 17.44 25.94
N SER A 451 27.50 18.03 27.12
CA SER A 451 26.25 18.74 27.44
C SER A 451 26.09 20.03 26.63
N GLU A 452 27.18 20.76 26.40
CA GLU A 452 27.18 22.04 25.66
C GLU A 452 26.57 21.93 24.25
N TRP A 453 26.88 20.83 23.55
CA TRP A 453 26.32 20.57 22.23
C TRP A 453 24.80 20.42 22.27
N GLN A 454 24.28 19.65 23.23
CA GLN A 454 22.85 19.39 23.35
C GLN A 454 22.09 20.63 23.82
N ASP A 455 22.63 21.35 24.80
CA ASP A 455 21.91 22.45 25.43
C ASP A 455 21.91 23.72 24.58
N SER A 456 23.01 23.98 23.85
CA SER A 456 23.24 25.23 23.14
C SER A 456 23.37 25.05 21.64
N VAL A 457 24.34 24.26 21.18
CA VAL A 457 24.70 24.21 19.74
C VAL A 457 23.59 23.60 18.89
N SER A 458 22.91 22.58 19.40
CA SER A 458 21.83 21.88 18.67
C SER A 458 20.62 22.77 18.36
N LYS A 459 20.38 23.80 19.18
CA LYS A 459 19.22 24.70 19.07
C LYS A 459 19.49 25.89 18.16
N LEU A 460 20.76 26.18 17.87
CA LEU A 460 21.14 27.27 16.99
C LEU A 460 20.72 27.01 15.53
N ALA A 461 20.37 28.10 14.84
CA ALA A 461 20.09 28.04 13.42
C ALA A 461 21.37 27.72 12.65
N THR A 462 21.29 26.85 11.65
CA THR A 462 22.46 26.46 10.84
C THR A 462 23.20 27.67 10.22
N GLY A 463 22.49 28.79 10.00
CA GLY A 463 23.04 30.03 9.46
C GLY A 463 23.96 30.83 10.40
N SER A 464 23.86 30.65 11.72
CA SER A 464 24.65 31.43 12.70
C SER A 464 26.10 30.95 12.86
N PHE A 465 26.42 29.76 12.34
CA PHE A 465 27.77 29.21 12.42
C PHE A 465 28.72 29.92 11.45
N VAL A 466 29.97 30.11 11.86
CA VAL A 466 31.03 30.57 10.96
C VAL A 466 31.35 29.47 9.96
N ASP A 467 31.57 29.86 8.71
CA ASP A 467 31.98 28.98 7.63
C ASP A 467 33.35 28.35 7.94
N GLY A 468 33.44 27.02 7.84
CA GLY A 468 34.63 26.27 8.26
C GLY A 468 34.64 25.83 9.73
N SER A 469 33.59 26.10 10.52
CA SER A 469 33.46 25.56 11.88
C SER A 469 33.44 24.04 11.87
N VAL A 470 34.24 23.42 12.74
CA VAL A 470 34.34 21.97 12.96
C VAL A 470 34.12 21.71 14.44
N PHE A 471 33.26 20.74 14.76
CA PHE A 471 33.10 20.24 16.12
C PHE A 471 33.58 18.79 16.18
N SER A 472 34.15 18.38 17.30
CA SER A 472 34.43 16.97 17.59
C SER A 472 33.52 16.48 18.70
N LEU A 473 32.67 15.51 18.40
CA LEU A 473 31.70 14.97 19.34
C LEU A 473 31.96 13.48 19.55
N LEU A 474 32.03 13.04 20.80
CA LEU A 474 31.94 11.62 21.11
C LEU A 474 30.47 11.23 21.26
N VAL A 475 30.00 10.34 20.36
CA VAL A 475 28.58 10.02 20.18
C VAL A 475 28.31 8.55 20.52
N GLU A 476 27.24 8.29 21.24
CA GLU A 476 26.72 6.93 21.45
C GLU A 476 26.09 6.38 20.17
N ASP A 477 26.01 5.05 20.03
CA ASP A 477 25.40 4.45 18.83
C ASP A 477 23.97 4.98 18.59
N PRO A 478 23.70 5.67 17.45
CA PRO A 478 22.41 6.30 17.16
C PRO A 478 21.27 5.28 16.98
N ARG A 479 21.57 3.98 16.89
CA ARG A 479 20.55 2.92 16.89
C ARG A 479 19.82 2.83 18.24
N ILE A 480 20.37 3.36 19.31
CA ILE A 480 19.83 3.31 20.67
C ILE A 480 18.87 4.47 20.93
N SER A 481 19.31 5.70 20.64
CA SER A 481 18.56 6.95 20.81
C SER A 481 17.46 7.16 19.76
N ARG A 482 17.24 6.18 18.86
CA ARG A 482 16.33 6.32 17.74
C ARG A 482 14.90 6.67 18.21
N PRO A 483 14.36 7.84 17.82
CA PRO A 483 13.02 8.24 18.25
C PRO A 483 11.95 7.32 17.65
N THR A 484 10.94 6.98 18.46
CA THR A 484 9.83 6.09 18.07
C THR A 484 8.84 6.76 17.11
N ARG A 485 8.71 8.09 17.20
CA ARG A 485 7.85 8.91 16.36
C ARG A 485 8.69 9.98 15.65
N LYS A 486 8.31 10.29 14.42
CA LYS A 486 8.87 11.44 13.70
C LYS A 486 8.32 12.70 14.37
N LYS A 487 9.22 13.54 14.88
CA LYS A 487 8.90 14.88 15.35
C LYS A 487 9.61 15.89 14.45
N ILE A 488 9.00 17.05 14.27
CA ILE A 488 9.69 18.19 13.67
C ILE A 488 10.33 18.92 14.86
N PRO A 489 11.65 19.10 14.87
CA PRO A 489 12.30 19.83 15.95
C PRO A 489 11.81 21.28 15.99
N CYS A 490 11.65 21.81 17.20
CA CYS A 490 11.40 23.23 17.42
C CYS A 490 12.74 23.97 17.44
N SER A 491 12.94 24.91 16.52
CA SER A 491 14.07 25.84 16.59
C SER A 491 13.67 27.02 17.47
N GLU A 492 13.86 26.91 18.79
CA GLU A 492 13.79 28.09 19.66
C GLU A 492 15.09 28.88 19.49
N CYS A 493 14.98 30.10 18.95
CA CYS A 493 16.12 31.00 18.77
C CYS A 493 16.47 31.63 20.11
N ILE A 494 17.21 30.91 20.95
CA ILE A 494 17.83 31.51 22.13
C ILE A 494 19.09 32.21 21.61
N GLY A 495 19.00 33.54 21.47
CA GLY A 495 20.09 34.37 21.01
C GLY A 495 21.17 34.47 22.09
N LEU A 496 22.21 33.65 22.00
CA LEU A 496 23.51 33.88 22.62
C LEU A 496 24.59 33.27 21.70
N PRO A 497 25.58 34.04 21.25
CA PRO A 497 26.69 33.50 20.48
C PRO A 497 27.64 32.81 21.45
N LEU A 498 27.52 31.49 21.59
CA LEU A 498 28.57 30.72 22.23
C LEU A 498 29.74 30.64 21.26
N ILE A 499 30.69 31.55 21.47
CA ILE A 499 32.11 31.37 21.13
C ILE A 499 32.61 30.23 22.03
N CYS A 500 32.15 29.00 21.80
CA CYS A 500 32.79 27.83 22.35
C CYS A 500 33.49 27.15 21.18
N TYR A 501 34.76 27.50 21.01
CA TYR A 501 35.69 26.74 20.19
C TYR A 501 35.87 25.39 20.89
N CYS A 502 34.97 24.43 20.66
CA CYS A 502 35.29 23.05 20.96
C CYS A 502 36.50 22.72 20.08
N ILE A 503 37.69 22.69 20.68
CA ILE A 503 38.92 22.36 19.98
C ILE A 503 38.73 20.95 19.39
N PRO A 504 38.82 20.78 18.07
CA PRO A 504 38.58 19.49 17.44
C PRO A 504 39.62 18.49 17.94
N GLN A 505 39.18 17.42 18.62
CA GLN A 505 40.08 16.37 19.06
C GLN A 505 40.63 15.63 17.84
N VAL A 506 41.96 15.49 17.74
CA VAL A 506 42.66 14.82 16.62
C VAL A 506 42.56 13.29 16.68
N ALA A 507 42.09 12.73 17.81
CA ALA A 507 42.12 11.29 18.10
C ALA A 507 41.44 10.40 17.04
N PHE A 508 40.43 10.90 16.31
CA PHE A 508 39.75 10.13 15.25
C PHE A 508 40.63 9.81 14.04
N TRP A 509 41.62 10.64 13.76
CA TRP A 509 42.50 10.46 12.60
C TRP A 509 43.60 9.42 12.86
N ASN A 510 43.59 8.78 14.03
CA ASN A 510 44.45 7.64 14.36
C ASN A 510 43.77 6.33 13.96
N ASN A 511 44.50 5.45 13.25
CA ASN A 511 43.96 4.19 12.75
C ASN A 511 43.49 3.28 13.89
N ASP A 512 44.28 3.15 14.96
CA ASP A 512 43.97 2.27 16.10
C ASP A 512 42.68 2.66 16.80
N VAL A 513 42.41 3.96 16.94
CA VAL A 513 41.17 4.48 17.55
C VAL A 513 39.97 4.11 16.69
N ARG A 514 40.08 4.20 15.35
CA ARG A 514 39.01 3.80 14.42
C ARG A 514 38.76 2.31 14.45
N MET A 515 39.82 1.50 14.41
CA MET A 515 39.71 0.04 14.43
C MET A 515 39.14 -0.46 15.76
N LYS A 516 39.53 0.15 16.88
CA LYS A 516 38.92 -0.13 18.20
C LYS A 516 37.44 0.23 18.25
N ALA A 517 37.05 1.39 17.72
CA ALA A 517 35.64 1.79 17.65
C ALA A 517 34.81 0.82 16.78
N LEU A 518 35.40 0.23 15.74
CA LEU A 518 34.77 -0.79 14.91
C LEU A 518 34.68 -2.15 15.62
N SER A 519 35.69 -2.56 16.39
CA SER A 519 35.66 -3.82 17.15
C SER A 519 34.64 -3.80 18.28
N ASP A 520 34.46 -2.64 18.94
CA ASP A 520 33.52 -2.48 20.04
C ASP A 520 32.05 -2.46 19.56
N ARG A 521 31.82 -2.32 18.24
CA ARG A 521 30.49 -2.20 17.65
C ARG A 521 29.72 -3.51 17.71
N MET A 522 28.62 -3.49 18.45
CA MET A 522 27.67 -4.60 18.51
C MET A 522 26.95 -4.87 17.18
N THR A 523 26.70 -6.14 16.90
CA THR A 523 25.93 -6.55 15.72
C THR A 523 24.45 -6.18 15.86
N ASP A 524 23.75 -6.01 14.72
CA ASP A 524 22.31 -5.71 14.72
C ASP A 524 21.49 -6.82 15.41
N SER A 525 21.95 -8.08 15.36
CA SER A 525 21.26 -9.19 16.02
C SER A 525 21.38 -9.11 17.54
N GLU A 526 22.58 -8.82 18.06
CA GLU A 526 22.82 -8.67 19.50
C GLU A 526 22.05 -7.47 20.05
N LEU A 527 22.09 -6.33 19.36
CA LEU A 527 21.36 -5.15 19.77
C LEU A 527 19.84 -5.40 19.81
N ASN A 528 19.29 -6.16 18.85
CA ASN A 528 17.87 -6.52 18.86
C ASN A 528 17.53 -7.52 19.98
N LYS A 529 18.42 -8.46 20.32
CA LYS A 529 18.26 -9.35 21.48
C LYS A 529 18.23 -8.55 22.78
N LEU A 530 19.17 -7.61 22.95
CA LEU A 530 19.20 -6.71 24.11
C LEU A 530 17.90 -5.91 24.24
N LYS A 531 17.45 -5.28 23.15
CA LYS A 531 16.16 -4.56 23.12
C LYS A 531 14.95 -5.43 23.44
N GLY A 532 15.02 -6.73 23.16
CA GLY A 532 13.96 -7.68 23.50
C GLY A 532 13.96 -8.08 24.97
N GLN A 533 15.11 -8.03 25.64
CA GLN A 533 15.26 -8.32 27.07
C GLN A 533 14.97 -7.10 27.94
N SER A 534 15.32 -5.90 27.47
CA SER A 534 15.08 -4.65 28.18
C SER A 534 13.65 -4.13 27.95
N LEU A 535 12.91 -3.85 29.02
CA LEU A 535 11.60 -3.19 28.92
C LEU A 535 11.69 -1.69 28.58
N GLY A 536 12.83 -1.05 28.88
CA GLY A 536 13.09 0.38 28.67
C GLY A 536 14.13 0.68 27.58
N PRO A 537 14.36 1.97 27.23
CA PRO A 537 15.41 2.36 26.31
C PRO A 537 16.79 2.10 26.93
N ILE A 538 17.68 1.49 26.15
CA ILE A 538 19.09 1.27 26.53
C ILE A 538 19.75 2.66 26.66
N SER A 539 20.54 2.87 27.71
CA SER A 539 21.10 4.20 28.04
C SER A 539 22.47 4.46 27.42
N THR A 540 23.34 3.45 27.39
CA THR A 540 24.73 3.52 26.91
C THR A 540 25.16 2.19 26.27
N THR A 541 26.19 2.27 25.42
CA THR A 541 26.87 1.11 24.84
C THR A 541 28.38 1.21 24.98
N PRO A 542 29.12 0.09 24.86
CA PRO A 542 30.58 0.12 24.86
C PRO A 542 31.15 0.90 23.66
N ALA A 543 30.47 0.83 22.50
CA ALA A 543 30.89 1.55 21.30
C ALA A 543 30.51 3.03 21.37
N LYS A 544 31.51 3.88 21.60
CA LYS A 544 31.41 5.33 21.41
C LYS A 544 32.13 5.72 20.13
N VAL A 545 31.43 6.43 19.25
CA VAL A 545 31.92 6.78 17.91
C VAL A 545 32.22 8.27 17.88
N PRO A 546 33.46 8.67 17.54
CA PRO A 546 33.77 10.08 17.28
C PRO A 546 33.08 10.54 15.99
N PHE A 547 32.43 11.70 16.04
CA PHE A 547 31.65 12.30 14.96
C PHE A 547 32.02 13.78 14.81
N TYR A 548 32.25 14.20 13.57
CA TYR A 548 32.70 15.56 13.27
C TYR A 548 31.68 16.29 12.39
N PRO A 549 30.71 17.00 12.97
CA PRO A 549 29.90 17.93 12.19
C PRO A 549 30.75 19.16 11.86
N TYR A 550 30.70 19.56 10.59
CA TYR A 550 31.36 20.78 10.13
C TYR A 550 30.48 21.52 9.14
N ARG A 551 30.65 22.83 9.11
CA ARG A 551 30.07 23.71 8.09
C ARG A 551 31.14 23.98 7.04
N LEU A 552 30.82 23.72 5.77
CA LEU A 552 31.72 24.06 4.67
C LEU A 552 31.78 25.56 4.48
N LYS A 553 32.96 26.04 4.07
CA LYS A 553 33.13 27.34 3.46
C LYS A 553 32.42 27.44 2.12
#